data_AF-A0A9K3GJ94-F1
#
_entry.id   AF-A0A9K3GJ94-F1
#
_cell.length_a   1.000
_cell.length_b   1.000
_cell.length_c   1.000
_cell.angle_alpha   90.00
_cell.angle_beta   90.00
_cell.angle_gamma   90.00
#
_symmetry.space_group_name_H-M   'P 1'
#
loop_
_entity.id
_entity.type
_entity.pdbx_description
1 polymer ?
#
loop_
_entity_poly.entity_id
_entity_poly.type
_entity_poly.pdbx_seq_one_letter_code
_entity_poly.pdbx_strand_id
1 'polypeptide(L)'
;DYTERYEGSRVTHCAAGLLYRHYGRQVLRAIIEATPTHPTPTADNPNPSPYPPVNLTDEELENLYHRVYKGFVEEVDGVDNGYGAAGLEDNPRKQGDVTNYSQGGTSLGSRIHHGNGIKWNDPIYKEEYLHPEATMELIRAKEDAAFNKAVDMVRPEFEAKVRGTYFGPMRIAAYIAKHYEARHSIHPSGRIMVLDEPVPRGMVNGEILSYEEKKGLDPMGPDAPCFCLFPKTWNPTEPNHRVLALKRVRTSFENRYYYTSITSLILTSFENRCAVFILLSSMLVCPAL
;
A
#
# COMPACT_ATOMS: atom_id res chain seq x y z
N ASP A 1 28.98 -8.63 -7.67
CA ASP A 1 28.43 -9.10 -8.95
C ASP A 1 27.04 -8.49 -9.07
N TYR A 2 26.81 -7.58 -10.03
CA TYR A 2 25.57 -6.76 -10.12
C TYR A 2 24.39 -7.53 -10.75
N THR A 3 24.47 -8.86 -10.79
CA THR A 3 23.51 -9.74 -11.46
C THR A 3 22.50 -10.38 -10.50
N GLU A 4 22.58 -10.07 -9.20
CA GLU A 4 21.69 -10.64 -8.19
C GLU A 4 20.23 -10.15 -8.35
N ARG A 5 19.28 -11.08 -8.21
CA ARG A 5 17.83 -10.86 -8.29
C ARG A 5 17.14 -11.24 -6.99
N TYR A 6 16.05 -10.58 -6.64
CA TYR A 6 15.18 -10.97 -5.53
C TYR A 6 14.50 -12.30 -5.85
N GLU A 7 14.19 -13.13 -4.85
CA GLU A 7 13.44 -14.37 -5.09
C GLU A 7 12.08 -14.04 -5.72
N GLY A 8 11.91 -14.47 -6.98
CA GLY A 8 10.71 -14.19 -7.78
C GLY A 8 10.71 -12.88 -8.58
N SER A 9 11.75 -12.03 -8.50
CA SER A 9 11.83 -10.83 -9.36
C SER A 9 12.44 -11.13 -10.74
N ARG A 10 11.92 -10.47 -11.77
CA ARG A 10 12.42 -10.53 -13.16
C ARG A 10 13.47 -9.45 -13.48
N VAL A 11 13.77 -8.59 -12.52
CA VAL A 11 14.62 -7.40 -12.67
C VAL A 11 15.92 -7.59 -11.88
N THR A 12 17.05 -7.29 -12.50
CA THR A 12 18.37 -7.16 -11.82
C THR A 12 18.36 -5.90 -10.97
N HIS A 13 18.85 -5.98 -9.74
CA HIS A 13 18.77 -4.84 -8.82
C HIS A 13 19.66 -3.67 -9.24
N CYS A 14 19.13 -2.46 -9.14
CA CYS A 14 19.92 -1.25 -9.11
C CYS A 14 20.64 -1.11 -7.76
N ALA A 15 21.47 -0.07 -7.61
CA ALA A 15 22.20 0.17 -6.36
C ALA A 15 21.26 0.25 -5.14
N ALA A 16 20.08 0.87 -5.28
CA ALA A 16 19.09 0.94 -4.20
C ALA A 16 18.47 -0.44 -3.89
N GLY A 17 18.17 -1.24 -4.92
CA GLY A 17 17.68 -2.62 -4.76
C GLY A 17 18.68 -3.51 -4.01
N LEU A 18 19.97 -3.40 -4.33
CA LEU A 18 21.04 -4.14 -3.65
C LEU A 18 21.22 -3.68 -2.20
N LEU A 19 21.23 -2.37 -1.94
CA LEU A 19 21.32 -1.84 -0.58
C LEU A 19 20.15 -2.33 0.27
N TYR A 20 18.93 -2.30 -0.28
CA TYR A 20 17.76 -2.81 0.42
C TYR A 20 17.86 -4.33 0.64
N ARG A 21 18.35 -5.10 -0.32
CA ARG A 21 18.56 -6.55 -0.18
C ARG A 21 19.45 -6.91 1.00
N HIS A 22 20.59 -6.22 1.14
CA HIS A 22 21.58 -6.55 2.16
C HIS A 22 21.32 -5.87 3.52
N TYR A 23 20.87 -4.61 3.51
CA TYR A 23 20.75 -3.78 4.71
C TYR A 23 19.31 -3.40 5.05
N GLY A 24 18.34 -3.67 4.17
CA GLY A 24 16.95 -3.26 4.35
C GLY A 24 16.37 -3.73 5.67
N ARG A 25 16.59 -4.99 6.06
CA ARG A 25 16.12 -5.51 7.35
C ARG A 25 16.65 -4.71 8.55
N GLN A 26 17.94 -4.37 8.54
CA GLN A 26 18.56 -3.59 9.61
C GLN A 26 18.00 -2.17 9.65
N VAL A 27 17.85 -1.54 8.48
CA VAL A 27 17.27 -0.19 8.35
C VAL A 27 15.82 -0.16 8.82
N LEU A 28 15.00 -1.13 8.42
CA LEU A 28 13.60 -1.22 8.82
C LEU A 28 13.46 -1.38 10.33
N ARG A 29 14.26 -2.27 10.93
CA ARG A 29 14.31 -2.47 12.37
C ARG A 29 14.67 -1.16 13.08
N ALA A 30 15.74 -0.50 12.64
CA ALA A 30 16.17 0.77 13.22
C ALA A 30 15.09 1.87 13.13
N ILE A 31 14.38 2.01 11.99
CA ILE A 31 13.30 2.99 11.84
C ILE A 31 12.15 2.71 12.81
N ILE A 32 11.77 1.44 12.97
CA ILE A 32 10.66 1.03 13.82
C ILE A 32 11.04 1.17 15.31
N GLU A 33 12.24 0.76 15.72
CA GLU A 33 12.74 0.90 17.09
C GLU A 33 12.99 2.37 17.47
N ALA A 34 13.40 3.22 16.52
CA ALA A 34 13.53 4.66 16.73
C ALA A 34 12.19 5.41 16.72
N THR A 35 11.09 4.75 16.33
CA THR A 35 9.77 5.39 16.32
C THR A 35 9.30 5.53 17.77
N PRO A 36 8.95 6.75 18.23
CA PRO A 36 8.42 6.92 19.57
C PRO A 36 7.18 6.05 19.78
N THR A 37 7.24 5.15 20.75
CA THR A 37 6.10 4.37 21.27
C THR A 37 5.71 4.93 22.62
N HIS A 38 4.41 4.97 22.93
CA HIS A 38 3.84 5.50 24.18
C HIS A 38 4.85 6.00 25.24
N PRO A 39 5.30 7.27 25.19
CA PRO A 39 5.51 7.98 26.43
C PRO A 39 4.12 8.25 27.01
N THR A 40 3.94 8.10 28.32
CA THR A 40 2.77 8.59 29.05
C THR A 40 2.48 10.03 28.62
N PRO A 41 1.21 10.49 28.49
CA PRO A 41 0.95 11.92 28.29
C PRO A 41 1.72 12.73 29.33
N THR A 42 2.55 13.67 28.89
CA THR A 42 3.30 14.58 29.76
C THR A 42 2.84 16.01 29.50
N ALA A 43 3.13 16.93 30.42
CA ALA A 43 2.84 18.35 30.23
C ALA A 43 3.46 18.89 28.91
N ASP A 44 4.58 18.31 28.49
CA ASP A 44 5.33 18.71 27.29
C ASP A 44 4.94 17.90 26.02
N ASN A 45 4.21 16.79 26.17
CA ASN A 45 3.68 15.99 25.06
C ASN A 45 2.24 15.55 25.34
N PRO A 46 1.24 16.40 25.03
CA PRO A 46 -0.17 16.11 25.30
C PRO A 46 -0.76 15.07 24.34
N ASN A 47 -0.10 14.77 23.21
CA ASN A 47 -0.53 13.77 22.23
C ASN A 47 0.53 12.68 22.09
N PRO A 48 0.61 11.74 23.04
CA PRO A 48 1.57 10.65 22.96
C PRO A 48 1.30 9.78 21.74
N SER A 49 2.36 9.10 21.28
CA SER A 49 2.25 8.11 20.21
C SER A 49 1.18 7.07 20.57
N PRO A 50 0.21 6.79 19.70
CA PRO A 50 -0.86 5.82 19.96
C PRO A 50 -0.39 4.36 19.82
N TYR A 51 0.90 4.14 19.60
CA TYR A 51 1.43 2.83 19.27
C TYR A 51 2.00 2.11 20.49
N PRO A 52 1.69 0.81 20.66
CA PRO A 52 2.25 -0.01 21.73
C PRO A 52 3.78 -0.11 21.58
N PRO A 53 4.49 -0.47 22.67
CA PRO A 53 5.91 -0.77 22.63
C PRO A 53 6.25 -1.70 21.46
N VAL A 54 7.29 -1.35 20.72
CA VAL A 54 7.74 -2.11 19.57
C VAL A 54 8.44 -3.38 20.07
N ASN A 55 7.91 -4.53 19.67
CA ASN A 55 8.62 -5.80 19.75
C ASN A 55 8.52 -6.47 18.38
N LEU A 56 9.45 -6.10 17.48
CA LEU A 56 9.47 -6.58 16.12
C LEU A 56 10.12 -7.98 16.07
N THR A 57 9.28 -9.00 15.88
CA THR A 57 9.77 -10.37 15.68
C THR A 57 10.41 -10.53 14.31
N ASP A 58 11.22 -11.57 14.11
CA ASP A 58 11.87 -11.81 12.81
C ASP A 58 10.84 -12.10 11.70
N GLU A 59 9.72 -12.76 12.03
CA GLU A 59 8.62 -12.99 11.08
C GLU A 59 7.92 -11.68 10.70
N GLU A 60 7.66 -10.80 11.69
CA GLU A 60 7.09 -9.48 11.41
C GLU A 60 8.05 -8.63 10.57
N LEU A 61 9.36 -8.70 10.86
CA LEU A 61 10.39 -7.99 10.10
C LEU A 61 10.44 -8.48 8.65
N GLU A 62 10.34 -9.79 8.41
CA GLU A 62 10.33 -10.35 7.06
C GLU A 62 9.06 -9.92 6.29
N ASN A 63 7.89 -9.98 6.93
CA ASN A 63 6.64 -9.52 6.35
C ASN A 63 6.70 -8.01 6.03
N LEU A 64 7.25 -7.19 6.93
CA LEU A 64 7.47 -5.76 6.70
C LEU A 64 8.42 -5.53 5.53
N TYR A 65 9.52 -6.28 5.47
CA TYR A 65 10.51 -6.22 4.41
C TYR A 65 9.92 -6.47 3.03
N HIS A 66 9.10 -7.51 2.88
CA HIS A 66 8.40 -7.79 1.62
C HIS A 66 7.37 -6.70 1.25
N ARG A 67 6.57 -6.24 2.23
CA ARG A 67 5.53 -5.22 2.00
C ARG A 67 6.12 -3.86 1.62
N VAL A 68 7.23 -3.46 2.23
CA VAL A 68 7.93 -2.21 1.90
C VAL A 68 8.63 -2.34 0.55
N TYR A 69 9.19 -3.50 0.21
CA TYR A 69 9.77 -3.73 -1.11
C TYR A 69 8.73 -3.53 -2.21
N LYS A 70 7.66 -4.35 -2.22
CA LYS A 70 6.58 -4.28 -3.22
C LYS A 70 5.88 -2.92 -3.26
N GLY A 71 5.81 -2.26 -2.10
CA GLY A 71 5.03 -1.03 -1.95
C GLY A 71 5.81 0.26 -2.13
N PHE A 72 7.12 0.21 -2.38
CA PHE A 72 7.98 1.39 -2.46
C PHE A 72 9.28 1.12 -3.23
N VAL A 73 10.09 0.17 -2.79
CA VAL A 73 11.44 -0.05 -3.35
C VAL A 73 11.38 -0.56 -4.79
N GLU A 74 10.42 -1.44 -5.09
CA GLU A 74 10.26 -2.04 -6.42
C GLU A 74 10.03 -1.00 -7.52
N GLU A 75 9.28 0.08 -7.26
CA GLU A 75 9.09 1.15 -8.24
C GLU A 75 10.41 1.88 -8.52
N VAL A 76 11.18 2.19 -7.48
CA VAL A 76 12.46 2.89 -7.62
C VAL A 76 13.46 2.00 -8.36
N ASP A 77 13.55 0.72 -8.00
CA ASP A 77 14.41 -0.28 -8.63
C ASP A 77 14.03 -0.48 -10.11
N GLY A 78 12.73 -0.58 -10.41
CA GLY A 78 12.22 -0.70 -11.77
C GLY A 78 12.58 0.52 -12.63
N VAL A 79 12.28 1.72 -12.16
CA VAL A 79 12.52 2.98 -12.89
C VAL A 79 14.01 3.18 -13.17
N ASP A 80 14.88 2.94 -12.18
CA ASP A 80 16.33 3.12 -12.34
C ASP A 80 16.93 2.14 -13.37
N ASN A 81 16.38 0.92 -13.44
CA ASN A 81 16.77 -0.07 -14.45
C ASN A 81 16.04 0.09 -15.80
N GLY A 82 15.21 1.12 -15.97
CA GLY A 82 14.48 1.38 -17.21
C GLY A 82 13.27 0.47 -17.46
N TYR A 83 12.78 -0.23 -16.43
CA TYR A 83 11.54 -1.00 -16.50
C TYR A 83 10.33 -0.10 -16.18
N GLY A 84 9.30 -0.18 -17.04
CA GLY A 84 8.01 0.45 -16.78
C GLY A 84 7.11 -0.42 -15.91
N ALA A 85 6.05 0.17 -15.36
CA ALA A 85 5.05 -0.54 -14.55
C ALA A 85 4.26 -1.63 -15.32
N ALA A 86 4.30 -1.63 -16.66
CA ALA A 86 3.74 -2.68 -17.50
C ALA A 86 4.83 -3.75 -17.78
N GLY A 87 4.57 -4.99 -17.38
CA GLY A 87 5.52 -6.11 -17.47
C GLY A 87 5.91 -6.45 -18.92
N LEU A 88 7.17 -6.84 -19.12
CA LEU A 88 7.76 -7.11 -20.44
C LEU A 88 7.21 -8.29 -21.24
N GLU A 89 6.25 -9.06 -20.73
CA GLU A 89 5.52 -10.06 -21.54
C GLU A 89 4.38 -9.41 -22.34
N ASP A 90 3.91 -8.24 -21.90
CA ASP A 90 3.05 -7.31 -22.64
C ASP A 90 3.74 -5.94 -22.63
N ASN A 91 4.86 -5.80 -23.36
CA ASN A 91 5.47 -4.48 -23.55
C ASN A 91 4.73 -3.74 -24.68
N PRO A 92 3.92 -2.72 -24.36
CA PRO A 92 3.17 -1.97 -25.34
C PRO A 92 3.98 -0.95 -26.12
N ARG A 93 5.32 -0.95 -26.01
CA ARG A 93 6.13 -0.34 -27.05
C ARG A 93 6.03 -1.08 -28.39
N LYS A 94 5.37 -2.26 -28.42
CA LYS A 94 4.97 -2.94 -29.67
C LYS A 94 3.48 -3.23 -29.85
N GLN A 95 2.62 -3.06 -28.85
CA GLN A 95 1.17 -3.14 -29.06
C GLN A 95 0.45 -2.33 -27.98
N GLY A 96 -0.19 -1.22 -28.37
CA GLY A 96 -0.68 -0.18 -27.46
C GLY A 96 -1.53 -0.65 -26.28
N ASP A 97 -0.88 -0.90 -25.14
CA ASP A 97 -1.57 -1.03 -23.86
C ASP A 97 -2.14 0.31 -23.46
N VAL A 98 -3.44 0.22 -23.29
CA VAL A 98 -4.35 1.27 -22.90
C VAL A 98 -4.18 1.48 -21.40
N THR A 99 -3.10 2.14 -20.99
CA THR A 99 -3.17 2.88 -19.73
C THR A 99 -4.23 3.96 -19.93
N ASN A 100 -5.29 3.97 -19.12
CA ASN A 100 -6.37 4.96 -19.22
C ASN A 100 -5.88 6.42 -19.11
N TYR A 101 -4.65 6.61 -18.63
CA TYR A 101 -3.94 7.88 -18.54
C TYR A 101 -2.44 7.61 -18.60
N SER A 102 -1.65 8.55 -19.11
CA SER A 102 -0.20 8.49 -18.98
C SER A 102 0.16 8.66 -17.50
N GLN A 103 1.03 7.78 -16.98
CA GLN A 103 1.64 8.03 -15.68
C GLN A 103 2.47 9.32 -15.82
N GLY A 104 1.99 10.41 -15.21
CA GLY A 104 2.64 11.71 -15.28
C GLY A 104 4.04 11.66 -14.67
N GLY A 105 4.95 12.49 -15.15
CA GLY A 105 6.34 12.62 -14.68
C GLY A 105 6.49 13.21 -13.27
N THR A 106 5.57 12.87 -12.37
CA THR A 106 5.48 13.35 -10.99
C THR A 106 5.51 12.20 -9.96
N SER A 107 5.63 10.95 -10.40
CA SER A 107 5.89 9.82 -9.49
C SER A 107 7.18 10.05 -8.71
N LEU A 108 7.36 9.34 -7.59
CA LEU A 108 8.58 9.45 -6.81
C LEU A 108 9.81 9.09 -7.67
N GLY A 109 9.76 7.98 -8.40
CA GLY A 109 10.84 7.59 -9.32
C GLY A 109 11.13 8.66 -10.38
N SER A 110 10.10 9.29 -10.95
CA SER A 110 10.29 10.37 -11.93
C SER A 110 10.86 11.64 -11.30
N ARG A 111 10.42 12.03 -10.09
CA ARG A 111 10.97 13.19 -9.37
C ARG A 111 12.43 12.97 -8.96
N ILE A 112 12.78 11.76 -8.52
CA ILE A 112 14.16 11.36 -8.26
C ILE A 112 14.97 11.45 -9.55
N HIS A 113 14.52 10.83 -10.64
CA HIS A 113 15.21 10.85 -11.92
C HIS A 113 15.45 12.28 -12.44
N HIS A 114 14.47 13.17 -12.32
CA HIS A 114 14.62 14.59 -12.70
C HIS A 114 15.57 15.37 -11.77
N GLY A 115 15.65 14.98 -10.50
CA GLY A 115 16.44 15.66 -9.47
C GLY A 115 17.85 15.10 -9.28
N ASN A 116 18.12 13.88 -9.73
CA ASN A 116 19.34 13.11 -9.49
C ASN A 116 20.25 13.11 -10.73
N GLY A 117 20.91 14.23 -10.97
CA GLY A 117 21.96 14.34 -11.98
C GLY A 117 22.11 15.73 -12.56
N ILE A 118 23.25 15.94 -13.21
CA ILE A 118 23.47 17.09 -14.07
C ILE A 118 22.76 16.81 -15.40
N LYS A 119 22.05 17.81 -15.94
CA LYS A 119 21.40 17.65 -17.24
C LYS A 119 22.47 17.44 -18.31
N TRP A 120 22.23 16.55 -19.27
CA TRP A 120 23.15 16.27 -20.39
C TRP A 120 23.59 17.53 -21.16
N ASN A 121 22.82 18.62 -21.09
CA ASN A 121 23.09 19.89 -21.73
C ASN A 121 23.56 21.00 -20.76
N ASP A 122 24.00 20.66 -19.55
CA ASP A 122 24.59 21.61 -18.63
C ASP A 122 25.90 22.17 -19.23
N PRO A 123 26.09 23.51 -19.22
CA PRO A 123 27.30 24.13 -19.74
C PRO A 123 28.61 23.59 -19.14
N ILE A 124 28.57 23.01 -17.94
CA ILE A 124 29.75 22.45 -17.27
C ILE A 124 30.47 21.38 -18.13
N TYR A 125 29.72 20.62 -18.94
CA TYR A 125 30.30 19.62 -19.83
C TYR A 125 31.06 20.22 -21.02
N LYS A 126 30.76 21.48 -21.39
CA LYS A 126 31.56 22.21 -22.40
C LYS A 126 32.86 22.75 -21.79
N GLU A 127 32.84 23.10 -20.52
CA GLU A 127 34.01 23.56 -19.77
C GLU A 127 34.96 22.40 -19.42
N GLU A 128 34.44 21.17 -19.28
CA GLU A 128 35.21 19.95 -19.02
C GLU A 128 36.25 19.68 -20.12
N TYR A 129 35.88 19.92 -21.38
CA TYR A 129 36.79 19.79 -22.52
C TYR A 129 37.98 20.78 -22.46
N LEU A 130 37.81 21.92 -21.77
CA LEU A 130 38.81 22.98 -21.69
C LEU A 130 39.69 22.87 -20.43
N HIS A 131 39.14 22.41 -19.31
CA HIS A 131 39.82 22.34 -18.00
C HIS A 131 39.47 21.06 -17.21
N PRO A 132 39.94 19.88 -17.65
CA PRO A 132 39.42 18.59 -17.20
C PRO A 132 39.52 18.36 -15.69
N GLU A 133 40.63 18.69 -15.03
CA GLU A 133 40.78 18.39 -13.58
C GLU A 133 39.88 19.26 -12.68
N ALA A 134 39.87 20.58 -12.90
CA ALA A 134 39.06 21.52 -12.12
C ALA A 134 37.56 21.34 -12.39
N THR A 135 37.18 21.02 -13.64
CA THR A 135 35.79 20.80 -14.00
C THR A 135 35.27 19.47 -13.48
N MET A 136 36.09 18.42 -13.39
CA MET A 136 35.67 17.14 -12.81
C MET A 136 35.34 17.24 -11.31
N GLU A 137 36.05 18.08 -10.55
CA GLU A 137 35.70 18.33 -9.14
C GLU A 137 34.35 19.04 -9.02
N LEU A 138 34.08 20.03 -9.88
CA LEU A 138 32.80 20.74 -9.92
C LEU A 138 31.64 19.84 -10.37
N ILE A 139 31.87 18.94 -11.33
CA ILE A 139 30.90 17.93 -11.78
C ILE A 139 30.53 17.03 -10.61
N ARG A 140 31.52 16.46 -9.92
CA ARG A 140 31.28 15.61 -8.75
C ARG A 140 30.51 16.34 -7.66
N ALA A 141 30.90 17.58 -7.34
CA ALA A 141 30.20 18.39 -6.35
C ALA A 141 28.74 18.65 -6.74
N LYS A 142 28.44 18.89 -8.01
CA LYS A 142 27.07 19.04 -8.51
C LYS A 142 26.29 17.72 -8.47
N GLU A 143 26.92 16.60 -8.83
CA GLU A 143 26.32 15.26 -8.74
C GLU A 143 25.99 14.91 -7.29
N ASP A 144 26.91 15.14 -6.35
CA ASP A 144 26.71 14.94 -4.91
C ASP A 144 25.57 15.82 -4.37
N ALA A 145 25.51 17.09 -4.79
CA ALA A 145 24.43 17.99 -4.38
C ALA A 145 23.06 17.52 -4.90
N ALA A 146 22.99 17.07 -6.16
CA ALA A 146 21.79 16.52 -6.76
C ALA A 146 21.34 15.23 -6.05
N PHE A 147 22.30 14.34 -5.76
CA PHE A 147 22.08 13.11 -5.01
C PHE A 147 21.53 13.39 -3.61
N ASN A 148 22.16 14.28 -2.84
CA ASN A 148 21.70 14.63 -1.49
C ASN A 148 20.28 15.20 -1.50
N LYS A 149 19.96 16.04 -2.49
CA LYS A 149 18.59 16.55 -2.67
C LYS A 149 17.58 15.43 -2.94
N ALA A 150 17.96 14.43 -3.74
CA ALA A 150 17.12 13.26 -3.96
C ALA A 150 16.94 12.43 -2.67
N VAL A 151 18.01 12.23 -1.89
CA VAL A 151 17.96 11.54 -0.59
C VAL A 151 17.03 12.26 0.38
N ASP A 152 17.11 13.58 0.49
CA ASP A 152 16.25 14.38 1.36
C ASP A 152 14.77 14.29 0.97
N MET A 153 14.47 14.09 -0.31
CA MET A 153 13.10 13.85 -0.79
C MET A 153 12.61 12.43 -0.47
N VAL A 154 13.46 11.42 -0.68
CA VAL A 154 13.09 10.01 -0.52
C VAL A 154 12.97 9.59 0.93
N ARG A 155 13.86 10.08 1.80
CA ARG A 155 13.94 9.69 3.21
C ARG A 155 12.59 9.79 3.94
N PRO A 156 11.89 10.94 3.98
CA PRO A 156 10.63 11.04 4.70
C PRO A 156 9.53 10.17 4.07
N GLU A 157 9.51 10.00 2.74
CA GLU A 157 8.55 9.13 2.07
C GLU A 157 8.78 7.65 2.42
N PHE A 158 10.04 7.22 2.48
CA PHE A 158 10.42 5.88 2.90
C PHE A 158 10.08 5.63 4.37
N GLU A 159 10.46 6.53 5.29
CA GLU A 159 10.11 6.40 6.71
C GLU A 159 8.60 6.34 6.92
N ALA A 160 7.84 7.21 6.24
CA ALA A 160 6.38 7.21 6.30
C ALA A 160 5.80 5.89 5.76
N LYS A 161 6.36 5.34 4.68
CA LYS A 161 5.96 4.04 4.16
C LYS A 161 6.20 2.92 5.17
N VAL A 162 7.38 2.87 5.78
CA VAL A 162 7.76 1.85 6.76
C VAL A 162 6.83 1.90 7.96
N ARG A 163 6.70 3.07 8.59
CA ARG A 163 5.82 3.28 9.75
C ARG A 163 4.36 3.00 9.41
N GLY A 164 3.87 3.55 8.30
CA GLY A 164 2.49 3.37 7.85
C GLY A 164 2.15 1.91 7.54
N THR A 165 3.11 1.12 7.06
CA THR A 165 2.92 -0.31 6.80
C THR A 165 2.89 -1.12 8.10
N TYR A 166 3.84 -0.87 9.01
CA TYR A 166 3.95 -1.62 10.26
C TYR A 166 2.81 -1.30 11.22
N PHE A 167 2.57 -0.01 11.51
CA PHE A 167 1.60 0.41 12.50
C PHE A 167 0.15 0.44 11.99
N GLY A 168 -0.07 0.30 10.68
CA GLY A 168 -1.41 0.25 10.09
C GLY A 168 -1.77 -1.17 9.62
N PRO A 169 -1.63 -1.48 8.33
CA PRO A 169 -2.14 -2.73 7.76
C PRO A 169 -1.65 -4.00 8.44
N MET A 170 -0.37 -4.07 8.87
CA MET A 170 0.14 -5.26 9.56
C MET A 170 -0.52 -5.49 10.92
N ARG A 171 -0.86 -4.43 11.68
CA ARG A 171 -1.50 -4.57 12.99
C ARG A 171 -2.96 -5.02 12.90
N ILE A 172 -3.66 -4.63 11.83
CA ILE A 172 -5.05 -5.03 11.64
C ILE A 172 -5.21 -6.37 10.91
N ALA A 173 -4.13 -6.98 10.39
CA ALA A 173 -4.21 -8.17 9.56
C ALA A 173 -4.89 -9.35 10.29
N ALA A 174 -4.49 -9.62 11.54
CA ALA A 174 -5.08 -10.67 12.37
C ALA A 174 -6.55 -10.37 12.71
N TYR A 175 -6.86 -9.10 12.98
CA TYR A 175 -8.23 -8.64 13.22
C TYR A 175 -9.12 -8.87 11.99
N ILE A 176 -8.68 -8.47 10.80
CA ILE A 176 -9.42 -8.71 9.55
C ILE A 176 -9.61 -10.22 9.31
N ALA A 177 -8.58 -11.04 9.51
CA ALA A 177 -8.68 -12.49 9.35
C ALA A 177 -9.75 -13.10 10.27
N LYS A 178 -9.78 -12.71 11.56
CA LYS A 178 -10.81 -13.14 12.52
C LYS A 178 -12.23 -12.84 12.01
N HIS A 179 -12.48 -11.61 11.55
CA HIS A 179 -13.80 -11.22 11.06
C HIS A 179 -14.14 -11.85 9.70
N TYR A 180 -13.14 -12.11 8.86
CA TYR A 180 -13.32 -12.83 7.61
C TYR A 180 -13.82 -14.26 7.87
N GLU A 181 -13.24 -14.98 8.82
CA GLU A 181 -13.69 -16.34 9.15
C GLU A 181 -15.07 -16.36 9.82
N ALA A 182 -15.37 -15.38 10.67
CA ALA A 182 -16.67 -15.28 11.35
C ALA A 182 -17.83 -14.84 10.44
N ARG A 183 -17.58 -14.42 9.19
CA ARG A 183 -18.61 -13.81 8.33
C ARG A 183 -19.86 -14.67 8.10
N HIS A 184 -19.74 -16.00 8.13
CA HIS A 184 -20.89 -16.90 7.97
C HIS A 184 -21.83 -16.90 9.18
N SER A 185 -21.36 -16.53 10.38
CA SER A 185 -22.24 -16.34 11.55
C SER A 185 -23.03 -15.03 11.47
N ILE A 186 -22.58 -14.07 10.67
CA ILE A 186 -23.27 -12.80 10.42
C ILE A 186 -24.38 -12.99 9.39
N HIS A 187 -24.06 -13.64 8.27
CA HIS A 187 -25.02 -13.96 7.22
C HIS A 187 -24.66 -15.32 6.60
N PRO A 188 -25.61 -16.25 6.40
CA PRO A 188 -25.31 -17.60 5.91
C PRO A 188 -24.49 -17.65 4.62
N SER A 189 -24.71 -16.69 3.70
CA SER A 189 -23.95 -16.60 2.45
C SER A 189 -22.46 -16.25 2.61
N GLY A 190 -22.04 -15.75 3.79
CA GLY A 190 -20.70 -15.23 4.01
C GLY A 190 -20.34 -14.00 3.17
N ARG A 191 -21.28 -13.43 2.41
CA ARG A 191 -21.01 -12.29 1.52
C ARG A 191 -20.95 -10.94 2.23
N ILE A 192 -21.30 -10.91 3.52
CA ILE A 192 -21.31 -9.72 4.37
C ILE A 192 -20.37 -9.99 5.53
N MET A 193 -19.39 -9.10 5.71
CA MET A 193 -18.49 -9.08 6.86
C MET A 193 -18.80 -7.86 7.72
N VAL A 194 -18.72 -8.01 9.04
CA VAL A 194 -18.89 -6.90 10.00
C VAL A 194 -17.66 -6.82 10.88
N LEU A 195 -17.06 -5.64 10.97
CA LEU A 195 -16.02 -5.30 11.95
C LEU A 195 -16.68 -4.55 13.10
N ASP A 196 -16.23 -4.84 14.32
CA ASP A 196 -16.72 -4.20 15.56
C ASP A 196 -15.98 -2.90 15.90
N GLU A 197 -14.89 -2.57 15.20
CA GLU A 197 -14.07 -1.38 15.42
C GLU A 197 -13.98 -0.49 14.15
N PRO A 198 -13.83 0.83 14.31
CA PRO A 198 -13.62 1.73 13.17
C PRO A 198 -12.21 1.53 12.57
N VAL A 199 -12.16 1.17 11.28
CA VAL A 199 -10.92 0.94 10.54
C VAL A 199 -10.84 1.84 9.29
N PRO A 200 -9.67 2.37 8.91
CA PRO A 200 -9.53 3.11 7.64
C PRO A 200 -9.91 2.27 6.42
N ARG A 201 -10.83 2.79 5.59
CA ARG A 201 -11.35 2.12 4.36
C ARG A 201 -10.26 1.49 3.48
N GLY A 202 -9.15 2.21 3.31
CA GLY A 202 -8.05 1.77 2.45
C GLY A 202 -7.34 0.51 2.97
N MET A 203 -7.31 0.32 4.29
CA MET A 203 -6.63 -0.82 4.91
C MET A 203 -7.50 -2.08 4.87
N VAL A 204 -8.82 -1.95 5.06
CA VAL A 204 -9.78 -3.08 5.00
C VAL A 204 -9.67 -3.85 3.69
N ASN A 205 -9.79 -3.16 2.55
CA ASN A 205 -9.67 -3.81 1.23
C ASN A 205 -8.30 -4.47 1.04
N GLY A 206 -7.22 -3.78 1.43
CA GLY A 206 -5.86 -4.27 1.24
C GLY A 206 -5.57 -5.55 2.01
N GLU A 207 -6.01 -5.63 3.26
CA GLU A 207 -5.76 -6.80 4.12
C GLU A 207 -6.70 -7.97 3.82
N ILE A 208 -7.95 -7.72 3.39
CA ILE A 208 -8.83 -8.81 2.91
C ILE A 208 -8.22 -9.48 1.67
N LEU A 209 -7.78 -8.71 0.68
CA LEU A 209 -7.13 -9.26 -0.52
C LEU A 209 -5.84 -10.00 -0.16
N SER A 210 -5.05 -9.47 0.79
CA SER A 210 -3.82 -10.13 1.25
C SER A 210 -4.12 -11.42 2.00
N TYR A 211 -5.23 -11.49 2.73
CA TYR A 211 -5.68 -12.70 3.42
C TYR A 211 -6.11 -13.78 2.41
N GLU A 212 -6.91 -13.40 1.42
CA GLU A 212 -7.39 -14.30 0.37
C GLU A 212 -6.25 -14.85 -0.48
N GLU A 213 -5.30 -14.00 -0.88
CA GLU A 213 -4.09 -14.40 -1.60
C GLU A 213 -3.30 -15.45 -0.81
N LYS A 214 -3.08 -15.21 0.50
CA LYS A 214 -2.39 -16.16 1.39
C LYS A 214 -3.13 -17.49 1.54
N LYS A 215 -4.45 -17.50 1.45
CA LYS A 215 -5.29 -18.70 1.56
C LYS A 215 -5.59 -19.35 0.22
N GLY A 216 -5.14 -18.77 -0.90
CA GLY A 216 -5.47 -19.24 -2.24
C GLY A 216 -6.97 -19.13 -2.56
N LEU A 217 -7.66 -18.16 -1.96
CA LEU A 217 -9.09 -17.94 -2.16
C LEU A 217 -9.32 -17.01 -3.35
N ASP A 218 -10.31 -17.32 -4.18
CA ASP A 218 -10.73 -16.45 -5.28
C ASP A 218 -11.56 -15.27 -4.74
N PRO A 219 -11.11 -14.01 -4.90
CA PRO A 219 -11.87 -12.82 -4.51
C PRO A 219 -13.23 -12.68 -5.22
N MET A 220 -13.44 -13.40 -6.33
CA MET A 220 -14.70 -13.46 -7.09
C MET A 220 -15.49 -14.75 -6.85
N GLY A 221 -15.02 -15.61 -5.95
CA GLY A 221 -15.66 -16.87 -5.61
C GLY A 221 -17.06 -16.68 -5.02
N PRO A 222 -17.91 -17.72 -5.06
CA PRO A 222 -19.29 -17.62 -4.57
C PRO A 222 -19.40 -17.28 -3.08
N ASP A 223 -18.39 -17.62 -2.29
CA ASP A 223 -18.30 -17.41 -0.83
C ASP A 223 -17.44 -16.21 -0.44
N ALA A 224 -16.94 -15.45 -1.43
CA ALA A 224 -16.13 -14.26 -1.19
C ALA A 224 -17.01 -13.12 -0.66
N PRO A 225 -16.56 -12.39 0.38
CA PRO A 225 -17.31 -11.24 0.88
C PRO A 225 -17.38 -10.16 -0.20
N CYS A 226 -18.56 -9.56 -0.34
CA CYS A 226 -18.82 -8.45 -1.26
C CYS A 226 -18.88 -7.11 -0.52
N PHE A 227 -19.31 -7.13 0.74
CA PHE A 227 -19.50 -5.94 1.55
C PHE A 227 -18.87 -6.11 2.93
N CYS A 228 -18.32 -5.01 3.44
CA CYS A 228 -17.82 -4.91 4.80
C CYS A 228 -18.48 -3.72 5.50
N LEU A 229 -19.08 -3.96 6.67
CA LEU A 229 -19.67 -2.94 7.53
C LEU A 229 -18.79 -2.72 8.75
N PHE A 230 -18.63 -1.46 9.16
CA PHE A 230 -17.84 -1.13 10.36
C PHE A 230 -18.20 0.26 10.90
N PRO A 231 -18.01 0.52 12.21
CA PRO A 231 -18.27 1.82 12.80
C PRO A 231 -17.50 2.96 12.10
N LYS A 232 -18.12 4.14 12.01
CA LYS A 232 -17.45 5.34 11.48
C LYS A 232 -16.47 5.93 12.50
N THR A 233 -16.82 5.87 13.78
CA THR A 233 -16.09 6.49 14.90
C THR A 233 -16.04 5.51 16.08
N TRP A 234 -15.17 5.80 17.05
CA TRP A 234 -15.13 5.13 18.35
C TRP A 234 -16.22 5.62 19.30
N ASN A 235 -16.95 6.69 18.95
CA ASN A 235 -17.97 7.27 19.80
C ASN A 235 -19.24 6.40 19.72
N PRO A 236 -19.62 5.67 20.78
CA PRO A 236 -20.78 4.79 20.75
C PRO A 236 -22.11 5.55 20.59
N THR A 237 -22.10 6.87 20.83
CA THR A 237 -23.29 7.73 20.67
C THR A 237 -23.51 8.19 19.23
N GLU A 238 -22.59 7.89 18.31
CA GLU A 238 -22.73 8.13 16.87
C GLU A 238 -22.83 6.80 16.10
N PRO A 239 -24.04 6.20 15.99
CA PRO A 239 -24.23 4.82 15.47
C PRO A 239 -24.01 4.68 13.95
N ASN A 240 -23.31 5.61 13.31
CA ASN A 240 -23.10 5.62 11.88
C ASN A 240 -22.12 4.51 11.48
N HIS A 241 -22.60 3.53 10.74
CA HIS A 241 -21.77 2.50 10.11
C HIS A 241 -21.34 2.95 8.71
N ARG A 242 -20.11 2.61 8.34
CA ARG A 242 -19.63 2.69 6.96
C ARG A 242 -19.95 1.36 6.27
N VAL A 243 -20.41 1.44 5.03
CA VAL A 243 -20.50 0.29 4.13
C VAL A 243 -19.40 0.42 3.09
N LEU A 244 -18.56 -0.61 2.98
CA LEU A 244 -17.50 -0.71 1.99
C LEU A 244 -17.83 -1.83 1.01
N ALA A 245 -17.98 -1.47 -0.26
CA ALA A 245 -17.96 -2.45 -1.33
C ALA A 245 -16.52 -2.94 -1.54
N LEU A 246 -16.33 -4.24 -1.48
CA LEU A 246 -15.01 -4.85 -1.54
C LEU A 246 -14.53 -4.91 -2.99
N LYS A 247 -13.26 -4.56 -3.20
CA LYS A 247 -12.63 -4.50 -4.52
C LYS A 247 -12.31 -5.90 -5.05
N ARG A 248 -12.36 -6.05 -6.37
CA ARG A 248 -11.91 -7.28 -7.06
C ARG A 248 -10.40 -7.47 -6.94
N VAL A 249 -9.66 -6.40 -7.21
CA VAL A 249 -8.19 -6.34 -7.14
C VAL A 249 -7.76 -5.02 -6.52
N ARG A 250 -6.55 -4.98 -5.98
CA ARG A 250 -6.05 -3.88 -5.13
C ARG A 250 -6.07 -2.51 -5.85
N THR A 251 -5.75 -2.50 -7.14
CA THR A 251 -5.63 -1.29 -7.97
C THR A 251 -6.89 -0.92 -8.76
N SER A 252 -7.94 -1.74 -8.69
CA SER A 252 -9.16 -1.49 -9.48
C SER A 252 -10.16 -0.56 -8.78
N PHE A 253 -11.01 0.08 -9.59
CA PHE A 253 -12.22 0.76 -9.16
C PHE A 253 -13.46 -0.16 -9.15
N GLU A 254 -13.31 -1.38 -9.66
CA GLU A 254 -14.38 -2.39 -9.70
C GLU A 254 -14.51 -3.10 -8.36
N ASN A 255 -15.76 -3.25 -7.92
CA ASN A 255 -16.12 -4.02 -6.74
C ASN A 255 -16.55 -5.44 -7.14
N ARG A 256 -16.50 -6.36 -6.18
CA ARG A 256 -16.87 -7.78 -6.35
C ARG A 256 -18.36 -7.97 -6.67
N TYR A 257 -19.17 -6.98 -6.35
CA TYR A 257 -20.57 -6.96 -6.71
C TYR A 257 -20.73 -6.48 -8.15
N TYR A 258 -20.58 -7.41 -9.10
CA TYR A 258 -20.93 -7.22 -10.50
C TYR A 258 -22.12 -8.11 -10.83
N TYR A 259 -23.26 -7.50 -11.14
CA TYR A 259 -24.40 -8.23 -11.71
C TYR A 259 -24.06 -8.62 -13.15
N THR A 260 -24.31 -9.88 -13.49
CA THR A 260 -24.38 -10.39 -14.86
C THR A 260 -25.61 -9.90 -15.64
N SER A 261 -26.50 -9.11 -15.03
CA SER A 261 -27.61 -8.41 -15.72
C SER A 261 -28.40 -7.57 -14.70
N ILE A 262 -28.64 -6.29 -14.98
CA ILE A 262 -29.54 -5.42 -14.18
C ILE A 262 -30.95 -6.04 -14.05
N THR A 263 -31.35 -6.90 -14.97
CA THR A 263 -32.67 -7.52 -15.03
C THR A 263 -32.90 -8.54 -13.90
N SER A 264 -31.85 -9.24 -13.42
CA SER A 264 -32.02 -10.23 -12.35
C SER A 264 -32.13 -9.60 -10.96
N LEU A 265 -31.51 -8.43 -10.72
CA LEU A 265 -31.71 -7.68 -9.46
C LEU A 265 -33.15 -7.20 -9.34
N ILE A 266 -33.74 -6.65 -10.40
CA ILE A 266 -35.13 -6.15 -10.40
C ILE A 266 -36.10 -7.32 -10.21
N LEU A 267 -35.89 -8.46 -10.85
CA LEU A 267 -36.81 -9.60 -10.73
C LEU A 267 -36.72 -10.33 -9.38
N THR A 268 -35.54 -10.49 -8.78
CA THR A 268 -35.45 -11.10 -7.43
C THR A 268 -35.85 -10.14 -6.30
N SER A 269 -35.74 -8.82 -6.49
CA SER A 269 -36.16 -7.82 -5.49
C SER A 269 -37.65 -7.44 -5.57
N PHE A 270 -38.34 -7.76 -6.66
CA PHE A 270 -39.80 -7.64 -6.74
C PHE A 270 -40.54 -8.83 -6.11
N GLU A 271 -39.96 -10.03 -6.11
CA GLU A 271 -40.53 -11.19 -5.41
C GLU A 271 -40.19 -11.21 -3.91
N ASN A 272 -39.02 -10.74 -3.52
CA ASN A 272 -38.68 -10.49 -2.11
C ASN A 272 -38.59 -9.01 -1.85
N ARG A 273 -39.74 -8.41 -1.50
CA ARG A 273 -39.80 -7.04 -1.00
C ARG A 273 -38.78 -6.90 0.14
N CYS A 274 -37.82 -6.01 -0.08
CA CYS A 274 -36.87 -5.43 0.89
C CYS A 274 -35.54 -6.17 1.12
N ALA A 275 -34.46 -5.69 0.48
CA ALA A 275 -33.10 -6.05 0.91
C ALA A 275 -32.11 -4.88 1.00
N VAL A 276 -32.36 -3.72 0.37
CA VAL A 276 -31.46 -2.55 0.52
C VAL A 276 -31.99 -1.53 1.55
N PHE A 277 -33.30 -1.53 1.81
CA PHE A 277 -33.93 -0.69 2.84
C PHE A 277 -34.20 -1.42 4.18
N ILE A 278 -34.01 -2.75 4.26
CA ILE A 278 -34.24 -3.53 5.50
C ILE A 278 -32.95 -3.84 6.29
N LEU A 279 -31.77 -3.76 5.69
CA LEU A 279 -30.51 -3.94 6.44
C LEU A 279 -30.23 -2.80 7.46
N LEU A 280 -31.03 -1.73 7.47
CA LEU A 280 -30.96 -0.64 8.46
C LEU A 280 -32.16 -0.60 9.44
N SER A 281 -33.23 -1.36 9.22
CA SER A 281 -34.43 -1.30 10.08
C SER A 281 -34.54 -2.44 11.11
N SER A 282 -33.74 -3.50 11.01
CA SER A 282 -33.76 -4.63 11.96
C SER A 282 -32.63 -4.64 13.00
N MET A 283 -31.71 -3.68 12.98
CA MET A 283 -30.64 -3.53 13.99
C MET A 283 -30.86 -2.38 15.01
N LEU A 284 -32.03 -1.74 15.01
CA LEU A 284 -32.35 -0.61 15.90
C LEU A 284 -33.44 -0.91 16.96
N VAL A 285 -33.80 -2.17 17.20
CA VAL A 285 -34.72 -2.51 18.30
C VAL A 285 -34.14 -3.63 19.15
N CYS A 286 -33.30 -3.25 20.11
CA CYS A 286 -33.10 -4.02 21.33
C CYS A 286 -33.83 -3.24 22.44
N PRO A 287 -35.03 -3.65 22.90
CA PRO A 287 -35.55 -3.16 24.16
C PRO A 287 -34.91 -3.96 25.30
N ALA A 288 -34.62 -3.23 26.38
CA ALA A 288 -34.06 -3.73 27.63
C ALA A 288 -34.52 -5.13 28.05
N LEU A 289 -33.55 -5.95 28.46
CA LEU A 289 -33.62 -6.94 29.54
C LEU A 289 -32.21 -7.13 30.11
#